data_AF-A0A7J5A5D0-F1
#
_entry.id   AF-A0A7J5A5D0-F1
#
_cell.length_a   1.000
_cell.length_b   1.000
_cell.length_c   1.000
_cell.angle_alpha   90.00
_cell.angle_beta   90.00
_cell.angle_gamma   90.00
#
_symmetry.space_group_name_H-M   'P 1'
#
loop_
_entity.id
_entity.type
_entity.pdbx_description
1 polymer ?
#
loop_
_entity_poly.entity_id
_entity_poly.type
_entity_poly.pdbx_seq_one_letter_code
_entity_poly.pdbx_strand_id
1 'polypeptide(L)'
;TLVDETCNTGTITINPTGGDGNYQFAVVTSGTAVTAGDFNTTNPVNVAAGTWDVYVRDKNGGTDFCQVMETVTIQRITDPTITTSVVQPNCNGDNGTVNVVISNGTAPFSATINSTTGPFTSNQAGLNTNNVSFTGLASDTYEVIIT
;
A
#
# COMPACT_ATOMS: atom_id res chain seq x y z
N THR A 1 4.11 15.99 1.18
CA THR A 1 4.13 14.74 0.38
C THR A 1 3.13 13.77 0.97
N LEU A 2 2.41 13.04 0.13
CA LEU A 2 1.41 12.05 0.54
C LEU A 2 1.87 10.65 0.15
N VAL A 3 1.61 9.68 1.01
CA VAL A 3 1.77 8.25 0.73
C VAL A 3 0.42 7.60 0.96
N ASP A 4 -0.09 6.92 -0.07
CA ASP A 4 -1.37 6.23 -0.01
C ASP A 4 -1.33 5.01 0.93
N GLU A 5 -2.49 4.61 1.43
CA GLU A 5 -2.65 3.42 2.26
C GLU A 5 -2.49 2.16 1.40
N THR A 6 -1.72 1.19 1.93
CA THR A 6 -1.56 -0.15 1.35
C THR A 6 -2.05 -1.19 2.37
N CYS A 7 -1.21 -2.18 2.72
CA CYS A 7 -1.40 -2.99 3.93
C CYS A 7 -1.09 -2.20 5.21
N ASN A 8 -0.40 -1.06 5.09
CA ASN A 8 -0.13 -0.12 6.17
C ASN A 8 -0.89 1.19 5.94
N THR A 9 -1.10 1.96 7.01
CA THR A 9 -1.65 3.32 6.94
C THR A 9 -0.86 4.20 5.97
N GLY A 10 -1.57 5.11 5.31
CA GLY A 10 -0.94 6.16 4.52
C GLY A 10 -0.24 7.19 5.42
N THR A 11 0.51 8.08 4.80
CA THR A 11 1.31 9.08 5.52
C THR A 11 1.16 10.47 4.89
N ILE A 12 0.91 11.47 5.73
CA ILE A 12 0.93 12.88 5.36
C ILE A 12 2.22 13.50 5.91
N THR A 13 3.11 13.93 5.01
CA THR A 13 4.31 14.73 5.37
C THR A 13 4.06 16.20 5.06
N ILE A 14 4.13 17.02 6.10
CA ILE A 14 3.85 18.46 6.05
C ILE A 14 5.18 19.20 5.96
N ASN A 15 5.37 20.05 4.95
CA ASN A 15 6.61 20.83 4.77
C ASN A 15 6.29 22.32 4.67
N PRO A 16 6.03 23.01 5.80
CA PRO A 16 5.68 24.42 5.78
C PRO A 16 6.83 25.26 5.22
N THR A 17 6.49 26.30 4.47
CA THR A 17 7.43 27.33 4.01
C THR A 17 6.98 28.69 4.54
N GLY A 18 7.92 29.52 5.02
CA GLY A 18 7.60 30.82 5.62
C GLY A 18 7.66 30.77 7.15
N GLY A 19 6.83 31.56 7.84
CA GLY A 19 6.68 31.54 9.30
C GLY A 19 7.95 31.88 10.08
N ASP A 20 7.94 31.53 11.37
CA ASP A 20 9.08 31.69 12.28
C ASP A 20 9.91 30.40 12.46
N GLY A 21 9.49 29.31 11.80
CA GLY A 21 10.13 28.00 11.88
C GLY A 21 9.65 27.11 13.03
N ASN A 22 8.81 27.62 13.94
CA ASN A 22 8.25 26.85 15.06
C ASN A 22 6.80 26.47 14.76
N TYR A 23 6.58 25.21 14.37
CA TYR A 23 5.28 24.77 13.89
C TYR A 23 4.58 23.78 14.81
N GLN A 24 3.25 23.88 14.84
CA GLN A 24 2.38 22.79 15.27
C GLN A 24 1.36 22.46 14.17
N PHE A 25 0.98 21.19 14.14
CA PHE A 25 0.17 20.56 13.10
C PHE A 25 -1.06 19.92 13.71
N ALA A 26 -2.17 19.97 12.99
CA ALA A 26 -3.34 19.14 13.28
C ALA A 26 -3.82 18.50 11.98
N VAL A 27 -4.21 17.23 12.06
CA VAL A 27 -4.78 16.48 10.94
C VAL A 27 -6.10 15.90 11.42
N VAL A 28 -7.21 16.38 10.86
CA VAL A 28 -8.56 15.95 11.24
C VAL A 28 -9.34 15.52 10.00
N THR A 29 -10.33 14.64 10.17
CA THR A 29 -11.19 14.21 9.06
C THR A 29 -11.84 15.42 8.42
N SER A 30 -11.83 15.50 7.09
CA SER A 30 -12.31 16.68 6.37
C SER A 30 -13.76 17.03 6.74
N GLY A 31 -14.00 18.32 7.01
CA GLY A 31 -15.28 18.82 7.51
C GLY A 31 -15.49 18.70 9.03
N THR A 32 -14.55 18.09 9.76
CA THR A 32 -14.53 18.14 11.23
C THR A 32 -13.90 19.46 11.70
N ALA A 33 -14.53 20.12 12.67
CA ALA A 33 -13.96 21.32 13.26
C ALA A 33 -12.68 20.99 14.06
N VAL A 34 -11.58 21.65 13.75
CA VAL A 34 -10.32 21.53 14.50
C VAL A 34 -10.38 22.29 15.82
N THR A 35 -9.83 21.71 16.88
CA THR A 35 -9.72 22.31 18.22
C THR A 35 -8.26 22.56 18.59
N ALA A 36 -8.02 23.33 19.65
CA ALA A 36 -6.65 23.59 20.13
C ALA A 36 -5.93 22.32 20.60
N GLY A 37 -6.66 21.30 21.07
CA GLY A 37 -6.08 20.04 21.56
C GLY A 37 -5.59 19.10 20.45
N ASP A 38 -6.00 19.33 19.21
CA ASP A 38 -5.58 18.51 18.06
C ASP A 38 -4.15 18.86 17.58
N PHE A 39 -3.68 20.06 17.93
CA PHE A 39 -2.37 20.55 17.49
C PHE A 39 -1.23 19.97 18.31
N ASN A 40 -0.22 19.48 17.61
CA ASN A 40 1.01 18.96 18.20
C ASN A 40 2.17 19.09 17.19
N THR A 41 3.39 18.71 17.56
CA THR A 41 4.58 18.85 16.69
C THR A 41 4.90 17.59 15.88
N THR A 42 4.01 16.58 15.86
CA THR A 42 4.24 15.31 15.15
C THR A 42 4.11 15.51 13.66
N ASN A 43 5.16 15.17 12.94
CA ASN A 43 5.22 15.19 11.49
C ASN A 43 6.35 14.23 11.06
N PRO A 44 6.10 13.26 10.17
CA PRO A 44 4.85 13.00 9.45
C PRO A 44 3.74 12.39 10.31
N VAL A 45 2.50 12.43 9.81
CA VAL A 45 1.31 11.86 10.46
C VAL A 45 0.81 10.65 9.69
N ASN A 46 0.63 9.52 10.37
CA ASN A 46 0.05 8.32 9.77
C ASN A 46 -1.47 8.36 9.87
N VAL A 47 -2.15 8.11 8.76
CA VAL A 47 -3.62 8.17 8.66
C VAL A 47 -4.15 7.03 7.79
N ALA A 48 -5.39 6.63 8.02
CA ALA A 48 -6.09 5.75 7.11
C ALA A 48 -6.49 6.50 5.82
N ALA A 49 -6.89 5.74 4.81
CA ALA A 49 -7.51 6.24 3.60
C ALA A 49 -8.75 7.05 3.93
N GLY A 50 -8.85 8.20 3.30
CA GLY A 50 -9.83 9.21 3.63
C GLY A 50 -9.40 10.59 3.17
N THR A 51 -10.29 11.55 3.38
CA THR A 51 -10.02 12.97 3.13
C THR A 51 -9.78 13.67 4.45
N TRP A 52 -8.69 14.42 4.53
CA TRP A 52 -8.15 15.02 5.74
C TRP A 52 -7.94 16.51 5.54
N ASP A 53 -8.33 17.31 6.53
CA ASP A 53 -7.96 18.73 6.61
C ASP A 53 -6.69 18.85 7.46
N VAL A 54 -5.63 19.35 6.85
CA VAL A 54 -4.30 19.50 7.42
C VAL A 54 -4.10 20.96 7.78
N TYR A 55 -3.92 21.23 9.06
CA TYR A 55 -3.69 22.56 9.60
C TYR A 55 -2.24 22.73 10.01
N VAL A 56 -1.71 23.92 9.75
CA VAL A 56 -0.38 24.34 10.21
C VAL A 56 -0.51 25.66 10.95
N ARG A 57 0.10 25.77 12.12
CA ARG A 57 0.30 27.04 12.83
C ARG A 57 1.78 27.31 13.03
N ASP A 58 2.20 28.56 12.84
CA ASP A 58 3.52 29.03 13.26
C ASP A 58 3.53 29.45 14.74
N LYS A 59 4.67 29.94 15.25
CA LYS A 59 4.87 30.35 16.65
C LYS A 59 4.49 29.28 17.67
N ASN A 60 4.52 28.00 17.28
CA ASN A 60 4.03 26.88 18.07
C ASN A 60 2.60 27.11 18.62
N GLY A 61 1.74 27.80 17.86
CA GLY A 61 0.38 28.14 18.29
C GLY A 61 0.29 29.19 19.40
N GLY A 62 1.34 29.98 19.64
CA GLY A 62 1.37 31.08 20.60
C GLY A 62 0.56 32.31 20.19
N THR A 63 0.71 33.42 20.88
CA THR A 63 -0.03 34.66 20.56
C THR A 63 0.26 35.14 19.13
N ASP A 64 -0.80 35.51 18.41
CA ASP A 64 -0.75 35.97 17.01
C ASP A 64 -0.10 34.96 16.05
N PHE A 65 -0.36 33.65 16.25
CA PHE A 65 -0.02 32.64 15.25
C PHE A 65 -0.81 32.87 13.95
N CYS A 66 -0.20 32.59 12.82
CA CYS A 66 -0.87 32.41 11.55
C CYS A 66 -1.27 30.95 11.39
N GLN A 67 -2.46 30.70 10.83
CA GLN A 67 -2.95 29.36 10.55
C GLN A 67 -3.29 29.22 9.07
N VAL A 68 -2.87 28.11 8.48
CA VAL A 68 -3.27 27.69 7.14
C VAL A 68 -3.91 26.31 7.21
N MET A 69 -4.76 26.01 6.23
CA MET A 69 -5.42 24.72 6.09
C MET A 69 -5.37 24.29 4.62
N GLU A 70 -5.05 23.02 4.40
CA GLU A 70 -5.22 22.36 3.10
C GLU A 70 -5.98 21.06 3.27
N THR A 71 -6.79 20.70 2.28
CA THR A 71 -7.49 19.42 2.24
C THR A 71 -6.72 18.47 1.34
N VAL A 72 -6.45 17.26 1.84
CA VAL A 72 -5.73 16.20 1.11
C VAL A 72 -6.49 14.89 1.17
N THR A 73 -6.27 14.02 0.21
CA THR A 73 -6.88 12.69 0.17
C THR A 73 -5.80 11.62 0.16
N ILE A 74 -5.93 10.64 1.06
CA ILE A 74 -5.16 9.40 1.07
C ILE A 74 -6.06 8.32 0.48
N GLN A 75 -5.61 7.67 -0.59
CA GLN A 75 -6.33 6.57 -1.22
C GLN A 75 -5.98 5.24 -0.56
N ARG A 76 -6.91 4.28 -0.57
CA ARG A 76 -6.58 2.88 -0.30
C ARG A 76 -6.25 2.21 -1.62
N ILE A 77 -5.00 1.78 -1.78
CA ILE A 77 -4.63 0.94 -2.92
C ILE A 77 -5.35 -0.39 -2.77
N THR A 78 -6.01 -0.83 -3.84
CA THR A 78 -6.77 -2.07 -3.84
C THR A 78 -5.82 -3.25 -3.66
N ASP A 79 -6.19 -4.17 -2.77
CA ASP A 79 -5.41 -5.37 -2.51
C ASP A 79 -5.22 -6.17 -3.81
N PRO A 80 -4.04 -6.79 -4.02
CA PRO A 80 -3.80 -7.62 -5.18
C PRO A 80 -4.76 -8.81 -5.16
N THR A 81 -5.35 -9.09 -6.32
CA THR A 81 -6.17 -10.26 -6.57
C THR A 81 -5.52 -11.10 -7.66
N ILE A 82 -5.78 -12.41 -7.66
CA ILE A 82 -5.23 -13.31 -8.67
C ILE A 82 -6.32 -14.11 -9.36
N THR A 83 -6.09 -14.37 -10.63
CA THR A 83 -6.79 -15.41 -11.37
C THR A 83 -5.78 -16.42 -11.89
N THR A 84 -6.10 -17.69 -11.83
CA THR A 84 -5.21 -18.77 -12.28
C THR A 84 -5.85 -19.54 -13.43
N SER A 85 -5.03 -19.95 -14.39
CA SER A 85 -5.41 -20.91 -15.42
C SER A 85 -4.40 -22.04 -15.44
N VAL A 86 -4.92 -23.27 -15.51
CA VAL A 86 -4.12 -24.49 -15.39
C VAL A 86 -4.12 -25.24 -16.71
N VAL A 87 -2.93 -25.56 -17.21
CA VAL A 87 -2.72 -26.56 -18.24
C VAL A 87 -2.31 -27.84 -17.54
N GLN A 88 -3.19 -28.84 -17.56
CA GLN A 88 -2.95 -30.11 -16.90
C GLN A 88 -1.82 -30.89 -17.59
N PRO A 89 -1.00 -31.65 -16.83
CA PRO A 89 -0.06 -32.58 -17.41
C PRO A 89 -0.78 -33.63 -18.27
N ASN A 90 -0.20 -34.01 -19.40
CA ASN A 90 -0.71 -35.11 -20.21
C ASN A 90 -0.32 -36.46 -19.58
N CYS A 91 -1.11 -37.50 -19.84
CA CYS A 91 -0.83 -38.87 -19.35
C CYS A 91 0.49 -39.47 -19.87
N ASN A 92 1.17 -38.82 -20.83
CA ASN A 92 2.40 -39.29 -21.47
C ASN A 92 3.68 -38.83 -20.75
N GLY A 93 3.57 -38.21 -19.57
CA GLY A 93 4.71 -37.73 -18.78
C GLY A 93 5.06 -36.25 -19.00
N ASP A 94 4.18 -35.47 -19.63
CA ASP A 94 4.32 -34.02 -19.67
C ASP A 94 4.02 -33.42 -18.29
N ASN A 95 4.65 -32.28 -17.99
CA ASN A 95 4.36 -31.53 -16.78
C ASN A 95 3.25 -30.49 -17.02
N GLY A 96 2.55 -30.15 -15.95
CA GLY A 96 1.54 -29.09 -15.94
C GLY A 96 2.16 -27.69 -15.94
N THR A 97 1.31 -26.71 -16.23
CA THR A 97 1.62 -25.29 -16.13
C THR A 97 0.50 -24.56 -15.41
N VAL A 98 0.85 -23.67 -14.49
CA VAL A 98 -0.07 -22.72 -13.86
C VAL A 98 0.30 -21.33 -14.33
N ASN A 99 -0.62 -20.66 -15.01
CA ASN A 99 -0.50 -19.25 -15.34
C ASN A 99 -1.31 -18.44 -14.31
N VAL A 100 -0.75 -17.33 -13.86
CA VAL A 100 -1.35 -16.44 -12.88
C VAL A 100 -1.42 -15.05 -13.49
N VAL A 101 -2.59 -14.43 -13.39
CA VAL A 101 -2.81 -13.02 -13.72
C VAL A 101 -3.11 -12.27 -12.43
N ILE A 102 -2.24 -11.32 -12.10
CA ILE A 102 -2.33 -10.43 -10.94
C ILE A 102 -3.13 -9.20 -11.35
N SER A 103 -4.11 -8.81 -10.55
CA SER A 103 -4.92 -7.60 -10.74
C SER A 103 -4.83 -6.73 -9.49
N ASN A 104 -4.70 -5.41 -9.66
CA ASN A 104 -4.42 -4.44 -8.59
C ASN A 104 -3.07 -4.67 -7.88
N GLY A 105 -2.86 -4.00 -6.74
CA GLY A 105 -1.57 -3.94 -6.07
C GLY A 105 -0.55 -3.05 -6.78
N THR A 106 0.65 -2.96 -6.21
CA THR A 106 1.74 -2.14 -6.76
C THR A 106 2.97 -3.03 -6.98
N ALA A 107 3.49 -3.03 -8.20
CA ALA A 107 4.73 -3.71 -8.53
C ALA A 107 5.93 -3.07 -7.78
N PRO A 108 7.03 -3.81 -7.55
CA PRO A 108 7.29 -5.18 -8.01
C PRO A 108 6.64 -6.26 -7.14
N PHE A 109 6.08 -7.29 -7.78
CA PHE A 109 5.50 -8.46 -7.10
C PHE A 109 6.52 -9.59 -6.90
N SER A 110 6.23 -10.47 -5.94
CA SER A 110 6.84 -11.79 -5.79
C SER A 110 5.75 -12.86 -5.85
N ALA A 111 5.93 -13.85 -6.71
CA ALA A 111 5.03 -14.97 -6.90
C ALA A 111 5.69 -16.26 -6.44
N THR A 112 5.05 -16.97 -5.53
CA THR A 112 5.48 -18.29 -5.05
C THR A 112 4.42 -19.32 -5.37
N ILE A 113 4.84 -20.50 -5.84
CA ILE A 113 3.98 -21.68 -5.95
C ILE A 113 4.55 -22.80 -5.08
N ASN A 114 3.69 -23.41 -4.26
CA ASN A 114 4.04 -24.50 -3.35
C ASN A 114 3.20 -25.72 -3.67
N SER A 115 3.81 -26.90 -3.66
CA SER A 115 3.07 -28.16 -3.56
C SER A 115 2.44 -28.28 -2.18
N THR A 116 1.19 -28.75 -2.12
CA THR A 116 0.53 -29.00 -0.83
C THR A 116 0.81 -30.39 -0.27
N THR A 117 1.45 -31.27 -1.04
CA THR A 117 1.71 -32.66 -0.62
C THR A 117 3.19 -33.02 -0.53
N GLY A 118 4.10 -32.15 -0.97
CA GLY A 118 5.54 -32.39 -1.01
C GLY A 118 6.37 -31.10 -0.95
N PRO A 119 7.71 -31.21 -0.99
CA PRO A 119 8.63 -30.11 -0.71
C PRO A 119 8.85 -29.16 -1.91
N PHE A 120 8.00 -29.19 -2.94
CA PHE A 120 8.20 -28.36 -4.11
C PHE A 120 7.79 -26.91 -3.83
N THR A 121 8.73 -25.99 -4.05
CA THR A 121 8.50 -24.55 -4.06
C THR A 121 9.23 -23.93 -5.25
N SER A 122 8.56 -23.00 -5.94
CA SER A 122 9.20 -22.13 -6.93
C SER A 122 8.82 -20.68 -6.65
N ASN A 123 9.80 -19.79 -6.71
CA ASN A 123 9.63 -18.36 -6.46
C ASN A 123 10.13 -17.56 -7.66
N GLN A 124 9.36 -16.55 -8.05
CA GLN A 124 9.74 -15.52 -9.01
C GLN A 124 9.53 -14.15 -8.36
N ALA A 125 10.61 -13.39 -8.17
CA ALA A 125 10.58 -12.07 -7.52
C ALA A 125 10.95 -10.94 -8.49
N GLY A 126 10.62 -9.70 -8.13
CA GLY A 126 10.94 -8.52 -8.94
C GLY A 126 10.05 -8.40 -10.18
N LEU A 127 8.85 -8.96 -10.15
CA LEU A 127 7.92 -8.98 -11.27
C LEU A 127 7.32 -7.59 -11.47
N ASN A 128 7.70 -6.93 -12.56
CA ASN A 128 7.12 -5.66 -13.01
C ASN A 128 5.96 -5.87 -14.01
N THR A 129 5.48 -7.11 -14.11
CA THR A 129 4.39 -7.55 -15.00
C THR A 129 3.29 -8.19 -14.18
N ASN A 130 2.07 -8.14 -14.71
CA ASN A 130 0.89 -8.71 -14.06
C ASN A 130 0.67 -10.18 -14.43
N ASN A 131 1.59 -10.80 -15.17
CA ASN A 131 1.49 -12.17 -15.64
C ASN A 131 2.73 -12.95 -15.17
N VAL A 132 2.50 -14.13 -14.63
CA VAL A 132 3.55 -15.08 -14.26
C VAL A 132 3.12 -16.50 -14.64
N SER A 133 4.07 -17.30 -15.10
CA SER A 133 3.83 -18.70 -15.47
C SER A 133 4.79 -19.60 -14.69
N PHE A 134 4.22 -20.62 -14.06
CA PHE A 134 4.95 -21.71 -13.43
C PHE A 134 4.80 -22.95 -14.29
N THR A 135 5.89 -23.35 -14.94
CA THR A 135 5.95 -24.53 -15.82
C THR A 135 6.66 -25.68 -15.13
N GLY A 136 6.50 -26.90 -15.63
CA GLY A 136 7.26 -28.04 -15.11
C GLY A 136 6.68 -28.61 -13.81
N LEU A 137 5.39 -28.38 -13.57
CA LEU A 137 4.71 -28.85 -12.37
C LEU A 137 4.31 -30.32 -12.53
N ALA A 138 4.70 -31.17 -11.59
CA ALA A 138 4.24 -32.55 -11.55
C ALA A 138 2.73 -32.61 -11.22
N SER A 139 2.14 -33.81 -11.30
CA SER A 139 0.75 -34.00 -10.84
C SER A 139 0.67 -33.80 -9.33
N ASP A 140 0.06 -32.69 -8.91
CA ASP A 140 -0.14 -32.36 -7.50
C ASP A 140 -1.21 -31.26 -7.34
N THR A 141 -1.57 -30.97 -6.09
CA THR A 141 -2.27 -29.73 -5.72
C THR A 141 -1.23 -28.67 -5.35
N TYR A 142 -1.43 -27.46 -5.89
CA TYR A 142 -0.53 -26.34 -5.69
C TYR A 142 -1.24 -25.13 -5.11
N GLU A 143 -0.57 -24.43 -4.21
CA GLU A 143 -0.97 -23.14 -3.66
C GLU A 143 -0.10 -22.04 -4.29
N VAL A 144 -0.75 -20.96 -4.75
CA VAL A 144 -0.08 -19.78 -5.32
C VAL A 144 -0.22 -18.61 -4.34
N ILE A 145 0.89 -17.98 -4.02
CA ILE A 145 0.98 -16.83 -3.12
C ILE A 145 1.63 -15.67 -3.88
N ILE A 146 0.97 -14.51 -3.87
CA ILE A 146 1.52 -13.25 -4.39
C ILE A 146 1.72 -12.27 -3.24
N THR A 147 2.88 -11.61 -3.20
CA THR A 147 3.24 -10.56 -2.24
C THR A 147 3.83 -9.35 -2.95
#